data_AF-A0A166FLU6-F1
#
_entry.id   AF-A0A166FLU6-F1
#
_cell.length_a   1.000
_cell.length_b   1.000
_cell.length_c   1.000
_cell.angle_alpha   90.00
_cell.angle_beta   90.00
_cell.angle_gamma   90.00
#
_symmetry.space_group_name_H-M   'P 1'
#
loop_
_entity.id
_entity.type
_entity.pdbx_description
1 polymer ?
#
loop_
_entity_poly.entity_id
_entity_poly.type
_entity_poly.pdbx_seq_one_letter_code
_entity_poly.pdbx_strand_id
1 'polypeptide(L)' 'QQALHEVIFPDLNISQQSPLSECTARRWLIKLGWCRTVVRKGVYMDGHERSDVVKYRQEVFLPAILEFE' A
#
# COMPACT_ATOMS: atom_id res chain seq x y z
N GLN A 1 3.59 -18.28 -4.77
CA GLN A 1 4.52 -18.39 -5.91
C GLN A 1 3.82 -18.80 -7.21
N GLN A 2 2.67 -19.51 -7.16
CA GLN A 2 1.90 -19.93 -8.34
C GLN A 2 1.54 -18.79 -9.32
N ALA A 3 0.97 -17.68 -8.83
CA ALA A 3 0.58 -16.56 -9.69
C ALA A 3 1.73 -15.94 -10.51
N LEU A 4 2.97 -15.94 -10.00
CA LEU A 4 4.13 -15.42 -10.75
C LEU A 4 4.52 -16.35 -11.90
N HIS A 5 4.49 -17.66 -11.65
CA HIS A 5 4.87 -18.69 -12.62
C HIS A 5 3.82 -18.95 -13.69
N GLU A 6 2.55 -18.88 -13.32
CA GLU A 6 1.45 -19.25 -14.20
C GLU A 6 0.92 -18.08 -15.04
N VAL A 7 1.06 -16.83 -14.57
CA VAL A 7 0.48 -15.65 -15.23
C VAL A 7 1.57 -14.68 -15.68
N ILE A 8 2.40 -14.20 -14.75
CA ILE A 8 3.30 -13.07 -15.02
C ILE A 8 4.48 -13.45 -15.92
N PHE A 9 5.14 -14.59 -15.70
CA PHE A 9 6.31 -14.98 -16.52
C PHE A 9 5.96 -15.36 -17.96
N PRO A 10 4.87 -16.11 -18.23
CA PRO A 10 4.42 -16.36 -19.60
C PRO A 10 4.09 -15.07 -20.35
N ASP A 11 3.37 -14.13 -19.73
CA ASP A 11 3.00 -12.84 -20.35
C ASP A 11 4.22 -11.98 -20.71
N LEU A 12 5.34 -12.16 -19.98
CA LEU A 12 6.60 -11.46 -20.23
C LEU A 12 7.56 -12.26 -21.15
N ASN A 13 7.14 -13.42 -21.69
CA ASN A 13 7.97 -14.34 -22.45
C ASN A 13 9.25 -14.78 -21.71
N ILE A 14 9.20 -14.89 -20.38
CA ILE A 14 10.34 -15.31 -19.56
C ILE A 14 10.23 -16.81 -19.28
N SER A 15 11.11 -17.62 -19.89
CA SER A 15 11.24 -19.04 -19.54
C SER A 15 12.19 -19.22 -18.37
N GLN A 16 11.70 -19.64 -17.21
CA GLN A 16 12.55 -19.95 -16.05
C GLN A 16 12.95 -21.42 -16.03
N GLN A 17 14.26 -21.70 -15.84
CA GLN A 17 14.78 -23.06 -15.66
C GLN A 17 14.54 -23.60 -14.23
N SER A 18 14.34 -22.71 -13.26
CA SER A 18 14.12 -23.04 -11.86
C SER A 18 13.16 -22.05 -11.20
N PRO A 19 12.41 -22.48 -10.17
CA PRO A 19 11.47 -21.60 -9.49
C PRO A 19 12.18 -20.41 -8.85
N LEU A 20 11.58 -19.22 -8.99
CA LEU A 20 12.08 -18.00 -8.36
C LEU A 20 12.26 -18.18 -6.85
N SER A 21 13.48 -17.89 -6.36
CA SER A 21 13.73 -17.89 -4.92
C SER A 21 12.92 -16.79 -4.22
N GLU A 22 12.50 -17.05 -2.98
CA GLU A 22 11.82 -16.06 -2.15
C GLU A 22 12.64 -14.77 -2.01
N CYS A 23 13.97 -14.89 -1.91
CA CYS A 23 14.89 -13.77 -1.86
C CYS A 23 14.78 -12.86 -3.08
N THR A 24 14.68 -13.43 -4.28
CA THR A 24 14.54 -12.65 -5.52
C THR A 24 13.18 -11.96 -5.57
N ALA A 25 12.10 -12.67 -5.21
CA ALA A 25 10.76 -12.09 -5.14
C ALA A 25 10.70 -10.89 -4.17
N ARG A 26 11.31 -11.04 -2.99
CA ARG A 26 11.37 -9.96 -1.98
C ARG A 26 12.13 -8.73 -2.49
N ARG A 27 13.23 -8.92 -3.23
CA ARG A 27 13.98 -7.81 -3.85
C ARG A 27 13.14 -7.06 -4.88
N TRP A 28 12.32 -7.77 -5.66
CA TRP A 28 11.43 -7.14 -6.64
C TRP A 28 10.34 -6.31 -5.97
N LEU A 29 9.71 -6.83 -4.91
CA LEU A 29 8.71 -6.07 -4.14
C LEU A 29 9.29 -4.76 -3.61
N ILE A 30 10.51 -4.78 -3.04
CA ILE A 30 11.18 -3.57 -2.57
C ILE A 30 11.42 -2.57 -3.71
N LYS A 31 11.90 -3.04 -4.89
CA LYS A 31 12.09 -2.17 -6.07
C LYS A 31 10.79 -1.55 -6.57
N LEU A 32 9.67 -2.26 -6.44
CA LEU A 32 8.34 -1.78 -6.80
C LEU A 32 7.73 -0.85 -5.72
N GLY A 33 8.46 -0.52 -4.65
CA GLY A 33 8.01 0.33 -3.56
C GLY A 33 7.23 -0.40 -2.46
N TRP A 34 7.04 -1.71 -2.59
CA TRP A 34 6.34 -2.54 -1.61
C TRP A 34 7.34 -3.03 -0.57
N CYS A 35 7.54 -2.23 0.47
CA CYS A 35 8.30 -2.64 1.64
C CYS A 35 7.36 -3.07 2.75
N ARG A 36 7.56 -4.28 3.30
CA ARG A 36 6.85 -4.70 4.51
C ARG A 36 7.41 -3.94 5.71
N THR A 37 6.91 -2.73 5.91
CA THR A 37 7.26 -1.92 7.08
C THR A 37 6.33 -2.31 8.23
N VAL A 38 6.91 -2.69 9.36
CA VAL A 38 6.15 -2.84 10.61
C VAL A 38 5.98 -1.45 11.20
N VAL A 39 4.74 -1.03 11.45
CA VAL A 39 4.44 0.24 12.12
C VAL A 39 5.06 0.19 13.52
N ARG A 40 6.03 1.07 13.79
CA ARG A 40 6.68 1.23 15.11
C ARG A 40 6.07 2.44 15.81
N LYS A 41 6.16 2.48 17.15
CA LYS A 41 5.81 3.67 17.93
C LYS A 41 6.58 4.88 17.40
N GLY A 42 5.90 6.01 17.20
CA GLY A 42 6.47 7.24 16.63
C GLY A 42 6.29 7.41 15.12
N VAL A 43 5.69 6.45 14.41
CA VAL A 43 5.27 6.64 13.01
C VAL A 43 3.85 7.21 13.01
N TYR A 44 3.69 8.45 12.51
CA TYR A 44 2.38 9.04 12.26
C TYR A 44 1.93 8.69 10.85
N MET A 45 0.89 7.88 10.73
CA MET A 45 0.22 7.65 9.47
C MET A 45 -0.84 8.73 9.32
N ASP A 46 -0.67 9.61 8.32
CA ASP A 46 -1.64 10.65 8.06
C ASP A 46 -2.97 10.01 7.63
N GLY A 47 -3.97 10.15 8.49
CA GLY A 47 -5.30 9.57 8.31
C GLY A 47 -6.29 10.55 7.70
N HIS A 48 -5.85 11.72 7.23
CA HIS A 48 -6.76 12.77 6.78
C HIS A 48 -7.65 12.34 5.61
N GLU A 49 -7.23 11.36 4.81
CA GLU A 49 -7.97 10.86 3.65
C GLU A 49 -9.04 9.83 4.01
N ARG A 50 -9.06 9.34 5.26
CA ARG A 50 -10.05 8.33 5.65
C ARG A 50 -11.45 8.92 5.61
N SER A 51 -12.40 8.13 5.10
CA SER A 51 -13.77 8.57 4.87
C SER A 51 -14.48 9.06 6.14
N ASP A 52 -14.20 8.43 7.29
CA ASP A 52 -14.71 8.84 8.60
C ASP A 52 -14.18 10.23 9.02
N VAL A 53 -12.88 10.46 8.84
CA VAL A 53 -12.22 11.74 9.14
C VAL A 53 -12.74 12.85 8.22
N VAL A 54 -12.84 12.59 6.92
CA VAL A 54 -13.36 13.56 5.95
C VAL A 54 -14.82 13.91 6.26
N LYS A 55 -15.65 12.91 6.57
CA LYS A 55 -17.05 13.11 6.91
C LYS A 55 -17.20 13.99 8.15
N TYR A 56 -16.48 13.68 9.23
CA TYR A 56 -16.50 14.50 10.44
C TYR A 56 -16.04 15.94 10.16
N ARG A 57 -14.98 16.10 9.36
CA ARG A 57 -14.47 17.43 8.98
C ARG A 57 -15.54 18.26 8.27
N GLN A 58 -16.21 17.68 7.29
CA GLN A 58 -17.19 18.38 6.45
C GLN A 58 -18.53 18.63 7.15
N GLU A 59 -19.02 17.64 7.90
CA GLU A 59 -20.38 17.68 8.44
C GLU A 59 -20.46 18.28 9.85
N VAL A 60 -19.37 18.24 10.63
CA VAL A 60 -19.39 18.65 12.05
C VAL A 60 -18.42 19.80 12.31
N PHE A 61 -17.14 19.59 11.97
CA PHE A 61 -16.10 20.54 12.37
C PHE A 61 -16.19 21.88 11.66
N LEU A 62 -16.30 21.87 10.32
CA LEU A 62 -16.40 23.11 9.54
C LEU A 62 -17.67 23.92 9.85
N PRO A 63 -18.88 23.31 9.93
CA PRO A 63 -20.09 24.04 10.33
C PRO A 63 -19.98 24.63 11.73
N ALA A 64 -19.46 23.88 12.71
CA ALA A 64 -19.32 24.37 14.07
C ALA A 64 -18.38 25.57 14.17
N ILE A 65 -17.27 25.59 13.42
CA ILE A 65 -16.35 26.73 13.40
C ILE A 65 -17.00 27.97 12.78
N LEU A 66 -17.79 27.78 11.72
CA LEU A 66 -18.46 28.88 11.03
C LEU A 66 -19.50 29.58 11.91
N GLU A 67 -20.01 28.92 12.95
CA GLU A 67 -20.88 29.55 13.96
C GLU A 67 -20.14 30.51 14.91
N PHE A 68 -18.81 30.39 15.03
CA PHE A 68 -17.98 31.20 15.92
C PHE A 68 -17.22 32.33 15.19
N GLU A 69 -17.38 32.43 13.87
CA GLU A 69 -16.78 33.44 13.00
C GLU A 69 -17.79 34.55 12.68
#